data_AF-A0A8C9VRH5-F1
#
_entry.id   AF-A0A8C9VRH5-F1
#
_cell.length_a   1.000
_cell.length_b   1.000
_cell.length_c   1.000
_cell.angle_alpha   90.00
_cell.angle_beta   90.00
_cell.angle_gamma   90.00
#
_symmetry.space_group_name_H-M   'P 1'
#
loop_
_entity.id
_entity.type
_entity.pdbx_description
1 polymer ?
#
loop_
_entity_poly.entity_id
_entity_poly.type
_entity_poly.pdbx_seq_one_letter_code
_entity_poly.pdbx_strand_id
1 'polypeptide(L)'
;CTVLSYFNEVWSGGLLLSILLCMSLCLSRGKKVALSTLGVLAAGGAGLALALHQSVKASDLELHPPSYPWSHNGLLSSLDHTSIRRGYQVYKQVCSACHSMEYLAFRNLVGVSHTEAEVKALAEEIEVVDGPDEKGEMFTRPGKLSDYFPKPYPNPEAARAANNGALPPDLSYIVNARHGGEDYVFSLLTGYCEPPVGVTIREGLYYNPYFPGQAIGMAPPIYNEILEYEDGTPATMSQVAKDVCTFLRWAAEPEHDQRKRMGLKLLLGSAILLPLVYYMKRHRWTVLKSRKIAYRPPK
;
A
#
# COMPACT_ATOMS: atom_id res chain seq x y z
N CYS A 1 32.34 14.78 -9.08
CA CYS A 1 33.27 14.07 -8.16
C CYS A 1 32.65 12.84 -7.47
N THR A 2 31.66 12.16 -8.06
CA THR A 2 30.95 11.04 -7.40
C THR A 2 30.97 9.74 -8.21
N VAL A 3 31.96 9.60 -9.11
CA VAL A 3 32.18 8.38 -9.93
C VAL A 3 33.58 7.80 -9.68
N LEU A 4 34.49 8.56 -9.07
CA LEU A 4 35.85 8.11 -8.72
C LEU A 4 35.96 7.47 -7.33
N SER A 5 34.95 7.59 -6.47
CA SER A 5 34.98 6.96 -5.13
C SER A 5 34.60 5.47 -5.16
N TYR A 6 33.85 5.01 -6.16
CA TYR A 6 33.44 3.60 -6.27
C TYR A 6 34.50 2.70 -6.90
N PHE A 7 35.51 3.29 -7.56
CA PHE A 7 36.54 2.53 -8.27
C PHE A 7 37.71 2.07 -7.36
N ASN A 8 37.91 2.70 -6.20
CA ASN A 8 39.03 2.40 -5.30
C ASN A 8 38.74 1.32 -4.24
N GLU A 9 37.47 1.02 -3.91
CA GLU A 9 37.14 -0.05 -2.96
C GLU A 9 37.22 -1.45 -3.56
N VAL A 10 36.92 -1.58 -4.87
CA VAL A 10 36.91 -2.88 -5.56
C VAL A 10 38.33 -3.45 -5.74
N TRP A 11 39.35 -2.59 -5.87
CA TRP A 11 40.74 -3.02 -6.04
C TRP A 11 41.45 -3.39 -4.74
N SER A 12 40.96 -2.92 -3.59
CA SER A 12 41.52 -3.24 -2.27
C SER A 12 41.08 -4.62 -1.77
N GLY A 13 39.85 -5.03 -2.09
CA GLY A 13 39.33 -6.37 -1.78
C GLY A 13 39.98 -7.49 -2.60
N GLY A 14 40.38 -7.22 -3.84
CA GLY A 14 41.04 -8.19 -4.73
C GLY A 14 42.43 -8.64 -4.24
N LEU A 15 43.18 -7.74 -3.60
CA LEU A 15 44.51 -8.06 -3.06
C LEU A 15 44.41 -8.97 -1.84
N LEU A 16 43.46 -8.69 -0.93
CA LEU A 16 43.16 -9.52 0.25
C LEU A 16 42.65 -10.92 -0.14
N LEU A 17 41.75 -11.00 -1.13
CA LEU A 17 41.22 -12.27 -1.63
C LEU A 17 42.32 -13.12 -2.30
N SER A 18 43.25 -12.47 -3.02
CA SER A 18 44.39 -13.14 -3.66
C SER A 18 45.41 -13.67 -2.64
N ILE A 19 45.66 -12.94 -1.56
CA ILE A 19 46.54 -13.39 -0.46
C ILE A 19 45.91 -14.58 0.30
N LEU A 20 44.59 -14.52 0.56
CA LEU A 20 43.83 -15.62 1.19
C LEU A 20 43.80 -16.88 0.32
N LEU A 21 43.62 -16.75 -1.00
CA LEU A 21 43.71 -17.87 -1.93
C LEU A 21 45.13 -18.47 -1.99
N CYS A 22 46.17 -17.63 -1.96
CA CYS A 22 47.57 -18.08 -1.97
C CYS A 22 47.94 -18.87 -0.71
N MET A 23 47.48 -18.43 0.47
CA MET A 23 47.66 -19.19 1.71
C MET A 23 46.94 -20.55 1.68
N SER A 24 45.74 -20.63 1.08
CA SER A 24 45.00 -21.88 0.94
C SER A 24 45.74 -22.94 0.12
N LEU A 25 46.55 -22.56 -0.87
CA LEU A 25 47.30 -23.49 -1.71
C LEU A 25 48.43 -24.23 -0.95
N CYS A 26 48.97 -23.65 0.13
CA CYS A 26 50.09 -24.21 0.90
C CYS A 26 49.69 -25.12 2.08
N LEU A 27 48.39 -25.25 2.40
CA LEU A 27 47.94 -26.03 3.56
C LEU A 27 47.66 -27.51 3.22
N SER A 28 48.08 -28.42 4.10
CA SER A 28 47.75 -29.85 4.02
C SER A 28 46.24 -30.08 4.21
N ARG A 29 45.72 -31.19 3.66
CA ARG A 29 44.28 -31.50 3.60
C ARG A 29 43.60 -31.43 4.97
N GLY A 30 44.27 -31.84 6.04
CA GLY A 30 43.75 -31.75 7.42
C GLY A 30 43.66 -30.32 7.96
N LYS A 31 44.62 -29.44 7.63
CA LYS A 31 44.61 -28.03 8.06
C LYS A 31 43.56 -27.22 7.31
N LYS A 32 43.25 -27.57 6.06
CA LYS A 32 42.16 -26.98 5.27
C LYS A 32 40.78 -27.27 5.88
N VAL A 33 40.55 -28.52 6.29
CA VAL A 33 39.30 -28.92 6.96
C VAL A 33 39.16 -28.17 8.27
N ALA A 34 40.20 -28.13 9.11
CA ALA A 34 40.18 -27.41 10.39
C ALA A 34 39.88 -25.90 10.23
N LEU A 35 40.47 -25.24 9.23
CA LEU A 35 40.23 -23.81 8.98
C LEU A 35 38.80 -23.54 8.47
N SER A 36 38.26 -24.42 7.61
CA SER A 36 36.88 -24.32 7.13
C SER A 36 35.86 -24.54 8.25
N THR A 37 36.09 -25.51 9.14
CA THR A 37 35.19 -25.77 10.28
C THR A 37 35.23 -24.63 11.30
N LEU A 38 36.40 -24.03 11.54
CA LEU A 38 36.54 -22.83 12.38
C LEU A 38 35.85 -21.61 11.77
N GLY A 39 35.97 -21.41 10.45
CA GLY A 39 35.30 -20.31 9.75
C GLY A 39 33.78 -20.43 9.78
N VAL A 40 33.24 -21.64 9.60
CA VAL A 40 31.79 -21.89 9.68
C VAL A 40 31.27 -21.74 11.11
N LEU A 41 32.01 -22.22 12.13
CA LEU A 41 31.64 -22.04 13.53
C LEU A 41 31.73 -20.57 13.98
N ALA A 42 32.74 -19.84 13.54
CA ALA A 42 32.90 -18.42 13.88
C ALA A 42 31.82 -17.56 13.20
N ALA A 43 31.56 -17.76 11.91
CA ALA A 43 30.52 -17.03 11.18
C ALA A 43 29.11 -17.40 11.66
N GLY A 44 28.84 -18.69 11.88
CA GLY A 44 27.57 -19.18 12.40
C GLY A 44 27.31 -18.75 13.85
N GLY A 45 28.34 -18.83 14.70
CA GLY A 45 28.28 -18.40 16.10
C GLY A 45 28.12 -16.89 16.25
N ALA A 46 28.87 -16.10 15.48
CA ALA A 46 28.74 -14.64 15.49
C ALA A 46 27.40 -14.17 14.90
N GLY A 47 26.92 -14.79 13.82
CA GLY A 47 25.61 -14.50 13.23
C GLY A 47 24.46 -14.84 14.19
N LEU A 48 24.54 -15.98 14.89
CA LEU A 48 23.55 -16.38 15.88
C LEU A 48 23.61 -15.50 17.14
N ALA A 49 24.80 -15.11 17.59
CA ALA A 49 24.96 -14.20 18.71
C ALA A 49 24.43 -12.79 18.40
N LEU A 50 24.64 -12.29 17.17
CA LEU A 50 24.04 -11.04 16.70
C LEU A 50 22.51 -11.13 16.63
N ALA A 51 21.96 -12.26 16.16
CA ALA A 51 20.52 -12.50 16.14
C ALA A 51 19.91 -12.62 17.54
N LEU A 52 20.63 -13.24 18.50
CA LEU A 52 20.21 -13.37 19.90
C LEU A 52 20.39 -12.08 20.71
N HIS A 53 21.26 -11.16 20.28
CA HIS A 53 21.49 -9.89 20.97
C HIS A 53 20.53 -8.78 20.52
N GLN A 54 19.71 -8.99 19.48
CA GLN A 54 18.55 -8.14 19.23
C GLN A 54 17.49 -8.41 20.30
N SER A 55 17.60 -7.70 21.42
CA SER A 55 16.55 -7.62 22.43
C SER A 55 15.27 -7.09 21.76
N VAL A 56 14.26 -7.93 21.61
CA VAL A 56 12.95 -7.52 21.11
C VAL A 56 12.32 -6.60 22.16
N LYS A 57 12.26 -5.30 21.87
CA LYS A 57 11.51 -4.35 22.69
C LYS A 57 10.02 -4.53 22.39
N ALA A 58 9.22 -4.79 23.42
CA ALA A 58 7.79 -5.03 23.31
C ALA A 58 6.99 -3.84 22.71
N SER A 59 7.55 -2.63 22.73
CA SER A 59 6.98 -1.43 22.09
C SER A 59 7.22 -1.35 20.58
N ASP A 60 8.16 -2.14 20.06
CA ASP A 60 8.61 -2.11 18.66
C ASP A 60 8.07 -3.32 17.88
N LEU A 61 7.23 -4.17 18.50
CA LEU A 61 6.51 -5.23 17.79
C LEU A 61 5.28 -4.64 17.11
N GLU A 62 5.25 -4.69 15.78
CA GLU A 62 4.05 -4.37 15.00
C GLU A 62 3.24 -5.64 14.75
N LEU A 63 1.94 -5.60 15.09
CA LEU A 63 1.03 -6.68 14.69
C LEU A 63 0.65 -6.47 13.23
N HIS A 64 1.13 -7.34 12.35
CA HIS A 64 0.74 -7.30 10.95
C HIS A 64 -0.72 -7.73 10.77
N PRO A 65 -1.49 -7.06 9.89
CA PRO A 65 -2.85 -7.45 9.60
C PRO A 65 -2.89 -8.82 8.91
N PRO A 66 -3.89 -9.67 9.20
CA PRO A 66 -4.12 -10.89 8.44
C PRO A 66 -4.63 -10.56 7.03
N SER A 67 -4.47 -11.48 6.09
CA SER A 67 -4.97 -11.32 4.72
C SER A 67 -6.45 -11.67 4.63
N TYR A 68 -7.33 -10.67 4.52
CA TYR A 68 -8.77 -10.90 4.39
C TYR A 68 -9.14 -11.24 2.94
N PRO A 69 -10.13 -12.12 2.71
CA PRO A 69 -10.55 -12.52 1.37
C PRO A 69 -11.50 -11.48 0.74
N TRP A 70 -10.96 -10.33 0.34
CA TRP A 70 -11.73 -9.30 -0.37
C TRP A 70 -12.27 -9.82 -1.71
N SER A 71 -13.47 -9.35 -2.09
CA SER A 71 -14.09 -9.69 -3.37
C SER A 71 -13.20 -9.35 -4.57
N HIS A 72 -12.38 -8.31 -4.45
CA HIS A 72 -11.48 -7.79 -5.47
C HIS A 72 -10.02 -8.26 -5.36
N ASN A 73 -9.71 -9.26 -4.53
CA ASN A 73 -8.34 -9.78 -4.41
C ASN A 73 -7.83 -10.51 -5.66
N GLY A 74 -8.72 -11.17 -6.41
CA GLY A 74 -8.33 -11.96 -7.58
C GLY A 74 -7.76 -11.11 -8.71
N LEU A 75 -6.90 -11.70 -9.55
CA LEU A 75 -6.27 -11.02 -10.70
C LEU A 75 -7.28 -10.40 -11.68
N LEU A 76 -8.47 -10.99 -11.78
CA LEU A 76 -9.56 -10.57 -12.67
C LEU A 76 -10.81 -10.11 -11.92
N SER A 77 -10.77 -10.07 -10.59
CA SER A 77 -11.91 -9.66 -9.77
C SER A 77 -12.02 -8.14 -9.71
N SER A 78 -13.18 -7.59 -10.07
CA SER A 78 -13.48 -6.16 -9.92
C SER A 78 -13.85 -5.80 -8.49
N LEU A 79 -13.92 -4.51 -8.21
CA LEU A 79 -14.50 -3.99 -6.98
C LEU A 79 -16.02 -4.28 -6.93
N ASP A 80 -16.54 -4.41 -5.71
CA ASP A 80 -17.98 -4.48 -5.45
C ASP A 80 -18.55 -3.06 -5.36
N HIS A 81 -19.16 -2.58 -6.44
CA HIS A 81 -19.70 -1.23 -6.54
C HIS A 81 -20.83 -0.93 -5.53
N THR A 82 -21.58 -1.95 -5.10
CA THR A 82 -22.58 -1.77 -4.05
C THR A 82 -21.89 -1.54 -2.69
N SER A 83 -20.79 -2.26 -2.43
CA SER A 83 -19.94 -2.00 -1.26
C SER A 83 -19.25 -0.63 -1.33
N ILE A 84 -18.82 -0.16 -2.50
CA ILE A 84 -18.33 1.22 -2.69
C ILE A 84 -19.40 2.25 -2.33
N ARG A 85 -20.66 2.04 -2.77
CA ARG A 85 -21.77 2.97 -2.45
C ARG A 85 -22.00 3.06 -0.95
N ARG A 86 -22.12 1.90 -0.27
CA ARG A 86 -22.24 1.85 1.19
C ARG A 86 -21.04 2.49 1.88
N GLY A 87 -19.82 2.22 1.41
CA GLY A 87 -18.60 2.78 1.98
C GLY A 87 -18.50 4.30 1.85
N TYR A 88 -19.00 4.88 0.75
CA TYR A 88 -19.13 6.32 0.62
C TYR A 88 -20.08 6.89 1.68
N GLN A 89 -21.20 6.22 1.95
CA GLN A 89 -22.13 6.63 3.01
C GLN A 89 -21.44 6.64 4.38
N VAL A 90 -20.63 5.60 4.69
CA VAL A 90 -19.81 5.56 5.92
C VAL A 90 -18.83 6.72 5.97
N TYR A 91 -18.10 6.98 4.87
CA TYR A 91 -17.17 8.11 4.82
C TYR A 91 -17.90 9.44 5.05
N LYS A 92 -19.02 9.67 4.36
CA LYS A 92 -19.81 10.90 4.45
C LYS A 92 -20.32 11.13 5.87
N GLN A 93 -20.85 10.10 6.54
CA GLN A 93 -21.51 10.24 7.84
C GLN A 93 -20.56 10.16 9.04
N VAL A 94 -19.44 9.43 8.93
CA VAL A 94 -18.52 9.18 10.05
C VAL A 94 -17.18 9.86 9.87
N CYS A 95 -16.54 9.69 8.70
CA CYS A 95 -15.14 10.07 8.52
C CYS A 95 -14.96 11.53 8.06
N SER A 96 -15.90 12.07 7.29
CA SER A 96 -15.79 13.39 6.63
C SER A 96 -15.67 14.56 7.61
N ALA A 97 -16.08 14.37 8.86
CA ALA A 97 -15.97 15.35 9.92
C ALA A 97 -14.52 15.58 10.41
N CYS A 98 -13.63 14.59 10.21
CA CYS A 98 -12.24 14.66 10.69
C CYS A 98 -11.21 14.45 9.58
N HIS A 99 -11.55 13.64 8.57
CA HIS A 99 -10.65 13.28 7.48
C HIS A 99 -11.04 13.98 6.18
N SER A 100 -10.04 14.60 5.54
CA SER A 100 -10.18 15.08 4.18
C SER A 100 -10.08 13.94 3.17
N MET A 101 -10.52 14.23 1.95
CA MET A 101 -10.31 13.38 0.78
C MET A 101 -10.17 14.28 -0.45
N GLU A 102 -9.04 15.00 -0.48
CA GLU A 102 -8.85 16.16 -1.35
C GLU A 102 -8.80 15.83 -2.85
N TYR A 103 -8.48 14.59 -3.21
CA TYR A 103 -8.31 14.18 -4.60
C TYR A 103 -9.58 13.60 -5.25
N LEU A 104 -10.69 13.48 -4.51
CA LEU A 104 -11.97 13.07 -5.07
C LEU A 104 -12.95 14.24 -5.21
N ALA A 105 -13.55 14.32 -6.39
CA ALA A 105 -14.65 15.20 -6.71
C ALA A 105 -15.95 14.43 -6.83
N PHE A 106 -17.08 15.13 -6.65
CA PHE A 106 -18.41 14.53 -6.75
C PHE A 106 -18.61 13.79 -8.08
N ARG A 107 -18.16 14.37 -9.20
CA ARG A 107 -18.17 13.75 -10.54
C ARG A 107 -17.51 12.38 -10.60
N ASN A 108 -16.58 12.05 -9.70
CA ASN A 108 -15.92 10.75 -9.70
C ASN A 108 -16.86 9.61 -9.25
N LEU A 109 -17.91 9.92 -8.49
CA LEU A 109 -18.91 8.93 -8.05
C LEU A 109 -19.88 8.54 -9.17
N VAL A 110 -20.05 9.41 -10.18
CA VAL A 110 -21.00 9.22 -11.28
C VAL A 110 -20.62 8.03 -12.14
N GLY A 111 -21.53 7.06 -12.26
CA GLY A 111 -21.29 5.83 -13.03
C GLY A 111 -20.38 4.81 -12.32
N VAL A 112 -19.96 5.11 -11.08
CA VAL A 112 -19.27 4.17 -10.20
C VAL A 112 -20.24 3.65 -9.14
N SER A 113 -20.69 4.50 -8.24
CA SER A 113 -21.54 4.12 -7.10
C SER A 113 -22.90 4.82 -7.10
N HIS A 114 -23.01 5.93 -7.82
CA HIS A 114 -24.21 6.76 -7.88
C HIS A 114 -24.51 7.20 -9.31
N THR A 115 -25.77 7.56 -9.55
CA THR A 115 -26.22 8.21 -10.78
C THR A 115 -25.87 9.70 -10.75
N GLU A 116 -25.86 10.36 -11.91
CA GLU A 116 -25.58 11.79 -12.00
C GLU A 116 -26.56 12.64 -11.17
N ALA A 117 -27.85 12.28 -11.17
CA ALA A 117 -28.88 12.99 -10.41
C ALA A 117 -28.68 12.86 -8.89
N GLU A 118 -28.33 11.66 -8.41
CA GLU A 118 -28.02 11.43 -6.99
C GLU A 118 -26.79 12.22 -6.56
N VAL A 119 -25.70 12.18 -7.33
CA VAL A 119 -24.47 12.91 -7.00
C VAL A 119 -24.70 14.42 -7.03
N LYS A 120 -25.53 14.90 -7.95
CA LYS A 120 -25.89 16.32 -8.02
C LYS A 120 -26.64 16.74 -6.74
N ALA A 121 -27.61 15.96 -6.29
CA ALA A 121 -28.30 16.22 -5.03
C ALA A 121 -27.32 16.21 -3.83
N LEU A 122 -26.42 15.23 -3.77
CA LEU A 122 -25.38 15.15 -2.74
C LEU A 122 -24.41 16.34 -2.74
N ALA A 123 -24.10 16.89 -3.90
CA ALA A 123 -23.24 18.06 -4.03
C ALA A 123 -23.97 19.35 -3.64
N GLU A 124 -25.27 19.46 -3.94
CA GLU A 124 -26.09 20.62 -3.58
C GLU A 124 -26.35 20.72 -2.07
N GLU A 125 -26.19 19.62 -1.31
CA GLU A 125 -26.28 19.63 0.17
C GLU A 125 -25.14 20.40 0.85
N ILE A 126 -24.03 20.66 0.16
CA ILE A 126 -22.87 21.36 0.72
C ILE A 126 -22.75 22.78 0.17
N GLU A 127 -22.34 23.70 1.02
CA GLU A 127 -22.00 25.06 0.64
C GLU A 127 -20.50 25.15 0.33
N VAL A 128 -20.16 25.71 -0.84
CA VAL A 128 -18.79 25.89 -1.31
C VAL A 128 -18.53 27.38 -1.52
N VAL A 129 -17.42 27.87 -0.97
CA VAL A 129 -16.96 29.25 -1.19
C VAL A 129 -16.40 29.36 -2.61
N ASP A 130 -16.88 30.35 -3.38
CA ASP A 130 -16.48 30.65 -4.75
C ASP A 130 -16.31 32.18 -4.93
N GLY A 131 -15.82 32.61 -6.08
CA GLY A 131 -15.63 34.03 -6.42
C GLY A 131 -14.19 34.40 -6.76
N PRO A 132 -13.87 35.71 -6.75
CA PRO A 132 -14.71 36.83 -6.32
C PRO A 132 -15.85 37.20 -7.30
N ASP A 133 -16.85 37.91 -6.80
CA ASP A 133 -17.95 38.51 -7.58
C ASP A 133 -17.54 39.87 -8.22
N GLU A 134 -18.48 40.56 -8.88
CA GLU A 134 -18.24 41.88 -9.51
C GLU A 134 -17.82 42.98 -8.53
N LYS A 135 -18.04 42.80 -7.22
CA LYS A 135 -17.63 43.72 -6.16
C LYS A 135 -16.28 43.33 -5.53
N GLY A 136 -15.69 42.21 -5.94
CA GLY A 136 -14.46 41.70 -5.37
C GLY A 136 -14.67 40.86 -4.09
N GLU A 137 -15.90 40.46 -3.77
CA GLU A 137 -16.24 39.69 -2.56
C GLU A 137 -16.35 38.20 -2.88
N MET A 138 -15.88 37.34 -1.97
CA MET A 138 -16.10 35.89 -2.07
C MET A 138 -17.53 35.58 -1.62
N PHE A 139 -18.21 34.69 -2.34
CA PHE A 139 -19.59 34.28 -2.03
C PHE A 139 -19.67 32.77 -1.80
N THR A 140 -20.79 32.31 -1.24
CA THR A 140 -21.09 30.87 -1.08
C THR A 140 -22.13 30.44 -2.09
N ARG A 141 -21.99 29.22 -2.59
CA ARG A 141 -22.96 28.59 -3.49
C ARG A 141 -23.14 27.12 -3.14
N PRO A 142 -24.28 26.52 -3.51
CA PRO A 142 -24.42 25.08 -3.49
C PRO A 142 -23.32 24.42 -4.33
N GLY A 143 -22.84 23.27 -3.86
CA GLY A 143 -21.86 22.46 -4.55
C GLY A 143 -22.38 21.96 -5.89
N LYS A 144 -21.44 21.73 -6.81
CA LYS A 144 -21.70 21.16 -8.14
C LYS A 144 -20.82 19.94 -8.37
N LEU A 145 -21.13 19.15 -9.40
CA LEU A 145 -20.41 17.90 -9.70
C LEU A 145 -18.88 18.07 -9.81
N SER A 146 -18.39 19.23 -10.27
CA SER A 146 -16.96 19.46 -10.43
C SER A 146 -16.22 19.80 -9.13
N ASP A 147 -16.94 20.09 -8.04
CA ASP A 147 -16.31 20.42 -6.76
C ASP A 147 -15.73 19.16 -6.11
N TYR A 148 -14.65 19.37 -5.37
CA TYR A 148 -14.01 18.34 -4.55
C TYR A 148 -14.77 18.13 -3.25
N PHE A 149 -14.53 17.01 -2.58
CA PHE A 149 -15.08 16.79 -1.25
C PHE A 149 -14.61 17.90 -0.28
N PRO A 150 -15.51 18.40 0.58
CA PRO A 150 -15.21 19.51 1.46
C PRO A 150 -14.15 19.09 2.48
N LYS A 151 -13.23 20.00 2.81
CA LYS A 151 -12.24 19.77 3.85
C LYS A 151 -12.88 20.02 5.22
N PRO A 152 -12.70 19.15 6.23
CA PRO A 152 -13.25 19.36 7.57
C PRO A 152 -12.58 20.54 8.29
N TYR A 153 -11.34 20.86 7.93
CA TYR A 153 -10.57 21.93 8.53
C TYR A 153 -9.94 22.81 7.44
N PRO A 154 -9.78 24.12 7.70
CA PRO A 154 -9.19 25.05 6.73
C PRO A 154 -7.69 24.81 6.52
N ASN A 155 -6.99 24.31 7.54
CA ASN A 155 -5.55 24.05 7.50
C ASN A 155 -5.16 22.94 8.52
N PRO A 156 -3.93 22.37 8.39
CA PRO A 156 -3.45 21.33 9.30
C PRO A 156 -3.34 21.77 10.77
N GLU A 157 -3.08 23.05 11.04
CA GLU A 157 -2.97 23.59 12.40
C GLU A 157 -4.31 23.55 13.13
N ALA A 158 -5.40 23.93 12.44
CA ALA A 158 -6.77 23.82 12.95
C ALA A 158 -7.15 22.36 13.20
N ALA A 159 -6.77 21.45 12.30
CA ALA A 159 -7.01 20.03 12.47
C ALA A 159 -6.29 19.46 13.70
N ARG A 160 -5.03 19.86 13.94
CA ARG A 160 -4.27 19.48 15.14
C ARG A 160 -4.88 20.04 16.42
N ALA A 161 -5.30 21.31 16.40
CA ALA A 161 -5.94 21.94 17.54
C ALA A 161 -7.23 21.22 17.94
N ALA A 162 -8.02 20.76 16.97
CA ALA A 162 -9.26 20.02 17.21
C ALA A 162 -9.05 18.56 17.67
N ASN A 163 -7.87 17.97 17.45
CA ASN A 163 -7.60 16.54 17.67
C ASN A 163 -6.39 16.29 18.60
N ASN A 164 -6.27 17.05 19.69
CA ASN A 164 -5.22 16.87 20.72
C ASN A 164 -3.79 16.85 20.16
N GLY A 165 -3.52 17.65 19.12
CA GLY A 165 -2.22 17.76 18.45
C GLY A 165 -1.99 16.75 17.33
N ALA A 166 -2.83 15.71 17.22
CA ALA A 166 -2.77 14.75 16.12
C ALA A 166 -3.40 15.34 14.85
N LEU A 167 -2.81 15.07 13.69
CA LEU A 167 -3.36 15.46 12.40
C LEU A 167 -4.02 14.24 11.76
N PRO A 168 -5.36 14.22 11.57
CA PRO A 168 -6.02 13.20 10.79
C PRO A 168 -5.44 13.19 9.36
N PRO A 169 -4.89 12.06 8.87
CA PRO A 169 -4.36 11.99 7.52
C PRO A 169 -5.49 12.07 6.49
N ASP A 170 -5.18 12.64 5.32
CA ASP A 170 -6.05 12.57 4.15
C ASP A 170 -6.28 11.11 3.73
N LEU A 171 -7.54 10.78 3.42
CA LEU A 171 -7.94 9.40 3.12
C LEU A 171 -7.93 9.05 1.63
N SER A 172 -7.66 9.99 0.71
CA SER A 172 -7.71 9.69 -0.73
C SER A 172 -6.77 8.56 -1.13
N TYR A 173 -5.57 8.49 -0.54
CA TYR A 173 -4.57 7.47 -0.86
C TYR A 173 -4.19 6.58 0.33
N ILE A 174 -4.97 6.60 1.43
CA ILE A 174 -4.56 5.95 2.68
C ILE A 174 -4.27 4.46 2.52
N VAL A 175 -5.03 3.77 1.67
CA VAL A 175 -4.85 2.35 1.35
C VAL A 175 -3.51 2.10 0.65
N ASN A 176 -3.11 2.95 -0.29
CA ASN A 176 -1.81 2.80 -0.97
C ASN A 176 -0.65 3.36 -0.12
N ALA A 177 -0.93 4.27 0.81
CA ALA A 177 0.05 4.92 1.66
C ALA A 177 0.40 4.12 2.93
N ARG A 178 -0.20 2.95 3.15
CA ARG A 178 0.07 2.08 4.30
C ARG A 178 0.35 0.66 3.84
N HIS A 179 1.33 0.03 4.49
CA HIS A 179 1.59 -1.39 4.27
C HIS A 179 0.38 -2.23 4.71
N GLY A 180 0.02 -3.23 3.91
CA GLY A 180 -1.18 -4.05 4.13
C GLY A 180 -2.47 -3.46 3.53
N GLY A 181 -2.49 -2.20 3.10
CA GLY A 181 -3.64 -1.62 2.38
C GLY A 181 -4.97 -1.75 3.11
N GLU A 182 -6.00 -2.23 2.42
CA GLU A 182 -7.32 -2.43 3.03
C GLU A 182 -7.33 -3.45 4.18
N ASP A 183 -6.43 -4.45 4.18
CA ASP A 183 -6.30 -5.38 5.32
C ASP A 183 -5.88 -4.62 6.59
N TYR A 184 -4.95 -3.67 6.45
CA TYR A 184 -4.50 -2.83 7.55
C TYR A 184 -5.61 -1.92 8.05
N VAL A 185 -6.31 -1.21 7.14
CA VAL A 185 -7.39 -0.30 7.54
C VAL A 185 -8.53 -1.05 8.21
N PHE A 186 -8.92 -2.22 7.69
CA PHE A 186 -9.95 -3.05 8.29
C PHE A 186 -9.56 -3.53 9.69
N SER A 187 -8.34 -4.03 9.84
CA SER A 187 -7.80 -4.48 11.13
C SER A 187 -7.70 -3.34 12.14
N LEU A 188 -7.29 -2.15 11.68
CA LEU A 188 -7.21 -0.96 12.51
C LEU A 188 -8.60 -0.56 13.02
N LEU A 189 -9.59 -0.48 12.12
CA LEU A 189 -10.95 -0.04 12.48
C LEU A 189 -11.68 -1.03 13.40
N THR A 190 -11.46 -2.33 13.23
CA THR A 190 -12.14 -3.39 14.01
C THR A 190 -11.32 -3.91 15.19
N GLY A 191 -10.04 -3.54 15.29
CA GLY A 191 -9.09 -4.08 16.24
C GLY A 191 -8.92 -3.28 17.54
N TYR A 192 -9.72 -2.24 17.77
CA TYR A 192 -9.71 -1.52 19.04
C TYR A 192 -10.04 -2.47 20.20
N CYS A 193 -9.18 -2.48 21.23
CA CYS A 193 -9.36 -3.31 22.41
C CYS A 193 -8.75 -2.63 23.65
N GLU A 194 -9.02 -3.20 24.82
CA GLU A 194 -8.42 -2.74 26.07
C GLU A 194 -6.91 -3.00 26.08
N PRO A 195 -6.10 -2.07 26.64
CA PRO A 195 -4.66 -2.26 26.72
C PRO A 195 -4.32 -3.50 27.59
N PRO A 196 -3.36 -4.33 27.16
CA PRO A 196 -2.93 -5.48 27.94
C PRO A 196 -2.28 -5.03 29.25
N VAL A 197 -2.27 -5.93 30.23
CA VAL A 197 -1.70 -5.67 31.56
C VAL A 197 -0.26 -5.15 31.44
N GLY A 198 0.01 -4.00 32.04
CA GLY A 198 1.33 -3.35 32.04
C GLY A 198 1.52 -2.25 30.99
N VAL A 199 0.56 -2.05 30.07
CA VAL A 199 0.58 -0.94 29.11
C VAL A 199 -0.31 0.20 29.61
N THR A 200 0.29 1.35 29.88
CA THR A 200 -0.43 2.59 30.24
C THR A 200 -0.44 3.54 29.05
N ILE A 201 -1.63 3.95 28.61
CA ILE A 201 -1.80 4.89 27.50
C ILE A 201 -2.00 6.30 28.07
N ARG A 202 -1.44 7.31 27.38
CA ARG A 202 -1.61 8.72 27.78
C ARG A 202 -3.05 9.15 27.55
N GLU A 203 -3.51 10.11 28.34
CA GLU A 203 -4.84 10.69 28.16
C GLU A 203 -5.01 11.26 26.74
N GLY A 204 -6.15 10.97 26.11
CA GLY A 204 -6.44 11.35 24.73
C GLY A 204 -5.90 10.39 23.65
N LEU A 205 -5.12 9.37 24.01
CA LEU A 205 -4.72 8.27 23.13
C LEU A 205 -5.52 7.01 23.45
N TYR A 206 -5.69 6.15 22.45
CA TYR A 206 -6.42 4.88 22.52
C TYR A 206 -5.50 3.72 22.17
N TYR A 207 -5.73 2.55 22.77
CA TYR A 207 -4.96 1.36 22.45
C TYR A 207 -5.48 0.70 21.16
N ASN A 208 -4.57 0.39 20.24
CA ASN A 208 -4.86 -0.42 19.08
C ASN A 208 -3.62 -1.26 18.69
N PRO A 209 -3.69 -2.59 18.71
CA PRO A 209 -2.53 -3.45 18.49
C PRO A 209 -1.95 -3.36 17.07
N TYR A 210 -2.77 -3.01 16.08
CA TYR A 210 -2.34 -2.88 14.68
C TYR A 210 -1.67 -1.55 14.39
N PHE A 211 -1.90 -0.52 15.21
CA PHE A 211 -1.25 0.78 15.02
C PHE A 211 0.23 0.70 15.45
N PRO A 212 1.18 1.22 14.65
CA PRO A 212 2.59 1.28 15.05
C PRO A 212 2.78 2.05 16.36
N GLY A 213 3.39 1.41 17.37
CA GLY A 213 3.53 1.96 18.72
C GLY A 213 2.27 1.84 19.60
N GLN A 214 1.24 1.14 19.12
CA GLN A 214 0.02 0.70 19.81
C GLN A 214 -0.86 1.77 20.46
N ALA A 215 -0.48 3.05 20.40
CA ALA A 215 -1.24 4.17 20.93
C ALA A 215 -1.62 5.12 19.79
N ILE A 216 -2.92 5.20 19.47
CA ILE A 216 -3.46 6.01 18.38
C ILE A 216 -4.26 7.20 18.94
N GLY A 217 -4.13 8.37 18.30
CA GLY A 217 -4.88 9.58 18.66
C GLY A 217 -6.31 9.64 18.09
N MET A 218 -6.82 8.52 17.57
CA MET A 218 -8.14 8.40 16.99
C MET A 218 -9.02 7.56 17.92
N ALA A 219 -10.13 8.13 18.39
CA ALA A 219 -11.14 7.38 19.11
C ALA A 219 -11.76 6.29 18.21
N PRO A 220 -12.28 5.18 18.76
CA PRO A 220 -12.93 4.13 17.98
C PRO A 220 -14.06 4.74 17.12
N PRO A 221 -13.89 4.84 15.78
CA PRO A 221 -14.78 5.68 14.98
C PRO A 221 -16.08 4.97 14.58
N ILE A 222 -16.11 3.64 14.70
CA ILE A 222 -17.21 2.79 14.27
C ILE A 222 -17.63 1.84 15.40
N TYR A 223 -18.93 1.62 15.51
CA TYR A 223 -19.56 0.64 16.39
C TYR A 223 -20.80 0.08 15.69
N ASN A 224 -21.43 -0.94 16.27
CA ASN A 224 -22.64 -1.52 15.67
C ASN A 224 -23.75 -0.47 15.58
N GLU A 225 -24.41 -0.40 14.43
CA GLU A 225 -25.55 0.49 14.16
C GLU A 225 -25.21 1.98 14.23
N ILE A 226 -23.96 2.35 13.91
CA ILE A 226 -23.52 3.75 13.79
C ILE A 226 -24.30 4.53 12.70
N LEU A 227 -24.81 3.82 11.68
CA LEU A 227 -25.65 4.38 10.63
C LEU A 227 -26.64 3.34 10.10
N GLU A 228 -27.63 3.81 9.34
CA GLU A 228 -28.57 2.97 8.61
C GLU A 228 -28.24 3.02 7.11
N TYR A 229 -27.98 1.86 6.49
CA TYR A 229 -27.72 1.80 5.06
C TYR A 229 -29.00 2.02 4.23
N GLU A 230 -28.87 2.73 3.12
CA GLU A 230 -29.97 2.96 2.17
C GLU A 230 -30.57 1.65 1.61
N ASP A 231 -29.76 0.60 1.49
CA ASP A 231 -30.16 -0.71 0.95
C ASP A 231 -30.68 -1.69 2.02
N GLY A 232 -30.76 -1.26 3.28
CA GLY A 232 -31.22 -2.09 4.40
C GLY A 232 -30.23 -3.16 4.88
N THR A 233 -28.96 -3.10 4.44
CA THR A 233 -27.91 -3.97 4.98
C THR A 233 -27.76 -3.75 6.50
N PRO A 234 -27.58 -4.80 7.32
CA PRO A 234 -27.34 -4.62 8.75
C PRO A 234 -25.98 -3.96 8.99
N ALA A 235 -25.99 -2.78 9.60
CA ALA A 235 -24.80 -1.96 9.87
C ALA A 235 -23.99 -2.45 11.07
N THR A 236 -23.53 -3.70 11.02
CA THR A 236 -22.57 -4.23 12.00
C THR A 236 -21.21 -3.57 11.83
N MET A 237 -20.42 -3.46 12.90
CA MET A 237 -19.09 -2.83 12.89
C MET A 237 -18.18 -3.41 11.79
N SER A 238 -18.16 -4.73 11.63
CA SER A 238 -17.38 -5.39 10.57
C SER A 238 -17.89 -5.10 9.17
N GLN A 239 -19.21 -5.00 8.98
CA GLN A 239 -19.80 -4.68 7.68
C GLN A 239 -19.47 -3.23 7.28
N VAL A 240 -19.58 -2.30 8.23
CA VAL A 240 -19.19 -0.90 8.08
C VAL A 240 -17.71 -0.77 7.73
N ALA A 241 -16.83 -1.47 8.45
CA ALA A 241 -15.40 -1.52 8.17
C ALA A 241 -15.10 -2.08 6.77
N LYS A 242 -15.79 -3.15 6.36
CA LYS A 242 -15.61 -3.75 5.03
C LYS A 242 -16.00 -2.77 3.93
N ASP A 243 -17.17 -2.13 4.05
CA ASP A 243 -17.67 -1.25 3.01
C ASP A 243 -16.82 0.02 2.89
N VAL A 244 -16.43 0.65 4.00
CA VAL A 244 -15.53 1.82 3.96
C VAL A 244 -14.16 1.45 3.40
N CYS A 245 -13.61 0.27 3.71
CA CYS A 245 -12.35 -0.19 3.12
C CYS A 245 -12.45 -0.39 1.60
N THR A 246 -13.55 -0.97 1.11
CA THR A 246 -13.79 -1.10 -0.34
C THR A 246 -13.89 0.27 -1.02
N PHE A 247 -14.57 1.22 -0.39
CA PHE A 247 -14.64 2.61 -0.88
C PHE A 247 -13.26 3.29 -0.90
N LEU A 248 -12.47 3.15 0.17
CA LEU A 248 -11.11 3.71 0.23
C LEU A 248 -10.16 3.04 -0.77
N ARG A 249 -10.36 1.74 -1.06
CA ARG A 249 -9.62 1.04 -2.13
C ARG A 249 -9.91 1.65 -3.49
N TRP A 250 -11.19 1.90 -3.78
CA TRP A 250 -11.60 2.62 -4.98
C TRP A 250 -11.08 4.05 -5.03
N ALA A 251 -11.13 4.79 -3.91
CA ALA A 251 -10.65 6.16 -3.84
C ALA A 251 -9.15 6.26 -4.17
N ALA A 252 -8.35 5.30 -3.69
CA ALA A 252 -6.92 5.25 -3.93
C ALA A 252 -6.55 4.71 -5.33
N GLU A 253 -7.37 3.84 -5.92
CA GLU A 253 -7.17 3.27 -7.27
C GLU A 253 -8.47 3.27 -8.11
N PRO A 254 -8.95 4.44 -8.59
CA PRO A 254 -10.17 4.49 -9.40
C PRO A 254 -10.07 3.70 -10.71
N GLU A 255 -8.86 3.48 -11.22
CA GLU A 255 -8.59 2.72 -12.44
C GLU A 255 -8.56 1.19 -12.23
N HIS A 256 -8.77 0.68 -11.01
CA HIS A 256 -8.61 -0.73 -10.65
C HIS A 256 -9.30 -1.70 -11.63
N ASP A 257 -10.58 -1.46 -11.93
CA ASP A 257 -11.37 -2.36 -12.77
C ASP A 257 -10.98 -2.27 -14.25
N GLN A 258 -10.72 -1.06 -14.73
CA GLN A 258 -10.22 -0.85 -16.09
C GLN A 258 -8.83 -1.47 -16.26
N ARG A 259 -7.95 -1.32 -15.27
CA ARG A 259 -6.59 -1.88 -15.26
C ARG A 259 -6.62 -3.40 -15.35
N LYS A 260 -7.47 -4.08 -14.57
CA LYS A 260 -7.62 -5.55 -14.65
C LYS A 260 -8.23 -6.01 -15.97
N ARG A 261 -9.24 -5.29 -16.47
CA ARG A 261 -9.84 -5.58 -17.79
C ARG A 261 -8.84 -5.42 -18.93
N MET A 262 -8.03 -4.36 -18.90
CA MET A 262 -6.94 -4.14 -19.87
C MET A 262 -5.84 -5.19 -19.71
N GLY A 263 -5.49 -5.54 -18.48
CA GLY A 263 -4.53 -6.60 -18.18
C GLY A 263 -4.94 -7.94 -18.79
N LEU A 264 -6.22 -8.34 -18.69
CA LEU A 264 -6.72 -9.54 -19.34
C LEU A 264 -6.58 -9.49 -20.87
N LYS A 265 -6.98 -8.37 -21.49
CA LYS A 265 -6.83 -8.19 -22.94
C LYS A 265 -5.36 -8.27 -23.38
N LEU A 266 -4.46 -7.65 -22.61
CA LEU A 266 -3.02 -7.69 -22.85
C LEU A 266 -2.50 -9.14 -22.75
N LEU A 267 -2.84 -9.87 -21.69
CA LEU A 267 -2.41 -11.25 -21.50
C LEU A 267 -2.88 -12.17 -22.63
N LEU A 268 -4.15 -12.04 -23.06
CA LEU A 268 -4.69 -12.78 -24.20
C LEU A 268 -4.00 -12.40 -25.51
N GLY A 269 -3.75 -11.11 -25.75
CA GLY A 269 -3.01 -10.64 -26.93
C GLY A 269 -1.57 -11.14 -26.96
N SER A 270 -0.87 -11.08 -25.82
CA SER A 270 0.49 -11.61 -25.66
C SER A 270 0.54 -13.13 -25.83
N ALA A 271 -0.46 -13.86 -25.35
CA ALA A 271 -0.54 -15.31 -25.53
C ALA A 271 -0.60 -15.73 -27.01
N ILE A 272 -1.09 -14.86 -27.91
CA ILE A 272 -1.11 -15.10 -29.36
C ILE A 272 0.18 -14.58 -30.03
N LEU A 273 0.62 -13.37 -29.66
CA LEU A 273 1.77 -12.74 -30.31
C LEU A 273 3.11 -13.40 -29.94
N LEU A 274 3.30 -13.81 -28.68
CA LEU A 274 4.53 -14.45 -28.23
C LEU A 274 4.85 -15.75 -29.00
N PRO A 275 3.93 -16.73 -29.15
CA PRO A 275 4.23 -17.93 -29.94
C PRO A 275 4.40 -17.62 -31.42
N LEU A 276 3.69 -16.65 -31.99
CA LEU A 276 3.86 -16.24 -33.39
C LEU A 276 5.26 -15.66 -33.63
N VAL A 277 5.68 -14.70 -32.80
CA VAL A 277 7.03 -14.11 -32.88
C VAL A 277 8.09 -15.17 -32.61
N TYR A 278 7.86 -16.07 -31.65
CA TYR A 278 8.75 -17.18 -31.37
C TYR A 278 8.89 -18.10 -32.59
N TYR A 279 7.78 -18.44 -33.25
CA TYR A 279 7.79 -19.22 -34.48
C TYR A 279 8.58 -18.52 -35.59
N MET A 280 8.32 -17.24 -35.84
CA MET A 280 9.07 -16.45 -36.83
C MET A 280 10.57 -16.42 -36.52
N LYS A 281 10.93 -16.24 -35.24
CA LYS A 281 12.32 -16.31 -34.78
C LYS A 281 12.92 -17.68 -35.07
N ARG A 282 12.24 -18.78 -34.73
CA ARG A 282 12.72 -20.14 -35.02
C ARG A 282 12.89 -20.37 -36.52
N HIS A 283 11.91 -19.95 -37.32
CA HIS A 283 11.94 -20.05 -38.78
C HIS A 283 13.16 -19.33 -39.37
N ARG A 284 13.38 -18.06 -39.02
CA ARG A 284 14.54 -17.27 -39.49
C ARG A 284 15.88 -17.86 -39.05
N TRP A 285 15.94 -18.36 -37.82
CA TRP A 285 17.17 -18.96 -37.27
C TRP A 285 17.44 -20.38 -37.76
N THR A 286 16.51 -21.02 -38.50
CA THR A 286 16.68 -22.38 -39.02
C THR A 286 17.99 -22.52 -39.78
N VAL A 287 18.31 -21.57 -40.68
CA VAL A 287 19.53 -21.61 -41.52
C VAL A 287 20.81 -21.66 -40.67
N LEU A 288 20.91 -20.81 -39.64
CA LEU A 288 22.08 -20.79 -38.77
C LEU A 288 22.14 -21.99 -37.83
N LYS A 289 20.99 -22.52 -37.42
CA LYS A 289 20.91 -23.65 -36.49
C LYS A 289 21.08 -25.00 -37.17
N SER A 290 20.76 -25.12 -38.46
CA SER A 290 20.94 -26.36 -39.24
C SER A 290 22.26 -26.41 -40.01
N ARG A 291 23.08 -25.36 -39.98
CA ARG A 291 24.35 -25.32 -40.73
C ARG A 291 25.33 -26.38 -40.22
N LYS A 292 25.99 -27.07 -41.15
CA LYS A 292 27.11 -27.98 -40.88
C LYS A 292 28.40 -27.27 -41.29
N ILE A 293 29.37 -27.17 -40.38
CA ILE A 293 30.65 -26.50 -40.63
C ILE A 293 31.74 -27.57 -40.66
N ALA A 294 32.55 -27.56 -41.71
CA ALA A 294 33.75 -28.37 -41.81
C ALA A 294 34.98 -27.46 -41.68
N TYR A 295 35.75 -27.62 -40.61
CA TYR A 295 37.01 -26.91 -40.43
C TYR A 295 38.13 -27.65 -41.17
N ARG A 296 38.79 -26.97 -42.12
CA ARG A 296 39.90 -27.52 -42.90
C ARG A 296 41.13 -26.62 -42.74
N PRO A 297 42.02 -26.90 -41.76
CA PRO A 297 43.22 -26.10 -41.60
C PRO A 297 44.19 -26.32 -42.77
N PRO A 298 44.91 -25.28 -43.21
CA PRO A 298 45.96 -25.42 -44.23
C PRO A 298 47.13 -26.26 -43.69
N LYS A 299 47.85 -26.91 -44.60
CA LYS A 299 49.06 -27.70 -44.31
C LYS A 299 50.28 -26.81 -44.13
#